data_AF-D2J8H4-F1
#
_entry.id   AF-D2J8H4-F1
#
_cell.length_a   1.000
_cell.length_b   1.000
_cell.length_c   1.000
_cell.angle_alpha   90.00
_cell.angle_beta   90.00
_cell.angle_gamma   90.00
#
_symmetry.space_group_name_H-M   'P 1'
#
loop_
_entity.id
_entity.type
_entity.pdbx_description
1 polymer ?
#
loop_
_entity_poly.entity_id
_entity_poly.type
_entity_poly.pdbx_seq_one_letter_code
_entity_poly.pdbx_strand_id
1 'polypeptide(L)'
;MNLIPFIIILIFSCLWTAITNKYLPSETLDKKGQQDRYDERQRKMFIEILAKSFIWIVYCMLFTLVLKFTGLSPSIEGSWFSQYPEIFFIIVALFLMLFNYYTTNKKYTSKG
;
A
#
# COMPACT_ATOMS: atom_id res chain seq x y z
N MET A 1 -3.08 -30.28 -16.10
CA MET A 1 -3.28 -29.01 -15.36
C MET A 1 -2.27 -28.00 -15.86
N ASN A 2 -2.70 -26.80 -16.26
CA ASN A 2 -1.76 -25.76 -16.66
C ASN A 2 -1.02 -25.23 -15.42
N LEU A 3 0.29 -25.50 -15.34
CA LEU A 3 1.15 -25.05 -14.24
C LEU A 3 1.59 -23.58 -14.36
N ILE A 4 1.33 -22.95 -15.51
CA ILE A 4 1.68 -21.56 -15.82
C ILE A 4 1.21 -20.57 -14.73
N PRO A 5 -0.07 -20.53 -14.29
CA PRO A 5 -0.51 -19.62 -13.24
C PRO A 5 0.20 -19.85 -11.91
N PHE A 6 0.50 -21.11 -11.58
CA PHE A 6 1.21 -21.45 -10.34
C PHE A 6 2.65 -20.90 -10.37
N ILE A 7 3.34 -21.04 -11.50
CA ILE A 7 4.70 -20.51 -11.69
C ILE A 7 4.70 -18.98 -11.57
N ILE A 8 3.73 -18.30 -12.19
CA ILE A 8 3.60 -16.84 -12.11
C ILE A 8 3.41 -16.38 -10.66
N ILE A 9 2.51 -17.03 -9.92
CA ILE A 9 2.25 -16.71 -8.50
C ILE A 9 3.49 -16.94 -7.65
N LEU A 10 4.24 -18.02 -7.90
CA LEU A 10 5.46 -18.34 -7.16
C LEU A 10 6.54 -17.28 -7.40
N ILE A 11 6.79 -16.94 -8.67
CA ILE A 11 7.77 -15.89 -9.03
C ILE A 11 7.37 -14.55 -8.42
N PHE A 12 6.09 -14.17 -8.54
CA PHE A 12 5.58 -12.94 -7.95
C PHE A 12 5.77 -12.92 -6.43
N SER A 13 5.45 -14.02 -5.74
CA SER A 13 5.61 -14.12 -4.29
C SER A 13 7.06 -13.96 -3.87
N CYS A 14 8.00 -14.65 -4.54
CA CYS A 14 9.42 -14.53 -4.24
C CYS A 14 9.94 -13.10 -4.48
N LEU A 15 9.59 -12.48 -5.60
CA LEU A 15 9.98 -11.10 -5.91
C LEU A 15 9.39 -10.12 -4.89
N TRP A 16 8.11 -10.28 -4.54
CA TRP A 16 7.43 -9.43 -3.58
C TRP A 16 8.06 -9.54 -2.18
N THR A 17 8.37 -10.76 -1.73
CA THR A 17 9.09 -10.99 -0.48
C THR A 17 10.48 -10.34 -0.50
N ALA A 18 11.20 -10.40 -1.62
CA ALA A 18 12.51 -9.75 -1.74
C ALA A 18 12.41 -8.21 -1.66
N ILE A 19 11.42 -7.62 -2.33
CA ILE A 19 11.16 -6.18 -2.33
C ILE A 19 10.79 -5.71 -0.92
N THR A 20 9.79 -6.36 -0.29
CA THR A 20 9.32 -6.01 1.05
C THR A 20 10.44 -6.12 2.08
N ASN A 21 11.24 -7.17 2.04
CA ASN A 21 12.41 -7.33 2.90
C ASN A 21 13.49 -6.25 2.74
N LYS A 22 13.53 -5.57 1.58
CA LYS A 22 14.54 -4.55 1.28
C LYS A 22 14.10 -3.15 1.71
N TYR A 23 12.80 -2.85 1.61
CA TYR A 23 12.27 -1.49 1.79
C TYR A 23 11.40 -1.31 3.04
N LEU A 24 10.92 -2.39 3.65
CA LEU A 24 10.13 -2.31 4.88
C LEU A 24 11.05 -2.46 6.11
N PRO A 25 10.76 -1.73 7.20
CA PRO A 25 11.48 -1.90 8.45
C PRO A 25 11.29 -3.30 9.03
N SER A 26 12.23 -3.75 9.85
CA SER A 26 12.19 -5.11 10.39
C SER A 26 11.00 -5.34 11.33
N GLU A 27 10.43 -4.29 11.94
CA GLU A 27 9.21 -4.39 12.77
C GLU A 27 7.94 -4.74 12.00
N THR A 28 7.88 -4.44 10.70
CA THR A 28 6.75 -4.84 9.85
C THR A 28 6.99 -6.19 9.18
N LEU A 29 8.13 -6.83 9.47
CA LEU A 29 8.55 -8.14 8.96
C LEU A 29 8.73 -9.10 10.14
N ASP A 30 8.53 -10.40 9.95
CA ASP A 30 8.74 -11.39 11.02
C ASP A 30 10.22 -11.77 11.17
N LYS A 31 11.09 -10.76 11.25
CA LYS A 31 12.55 -10.93 11.30
C LYS A 31 13.10 -10.47 12.64
N LYS A 32 13.13 -11.39 13.60
CA LYS A 32 13.78 -11.19 14.90
C LYS A 32 15.30 -11.05 14.72
N GLY A 33 15.87 -9.92 15.17
CA GLY A 33 17.32 -9.76 15.35
C GLY A 33 18.14 -9.32 14.14
N GLN A 34 17.52 -8.93 13.02
CA GLN A 34 18.26 -8.25 11.94
C GLN A 34 18.48 -6.78 12.30
N GLN A 35 19.71 -6.31 12.10
CA GLN A 35 20.09 -4.91 12.27
C GLN A 35 19.30 -4.06 11.26
N ASP A 36 18.33 -3.31 11.78
CA ASP A 36 17.45 -2.49 10.94
C ASP A 36 18.27 -1.33 10.32
N ARG A 37 18.01 -1.02 9.04
CA ARG A 37 18.62 0.14 8.38
C ARG A 37 18.00 1.45 8.83
N TYR A 38 16.85 1.37 9.47
CA TYR A 38 16.10 2.53 9.93
C TYR A 38 16.34 2.80 11.42
N ASP A 39 16.68 4.06 11.73
CA ASP A 39 16.66 4.55 13.10
C ASP A 39 15.25 4.43 13.71
N GLU A 40 15.17 4.36 15.04
CA GLU A 40 13.92 4.29 15.82
C GLU A 40 12.88 5.34 15.36
N ARG A 41 13.32 6.56 15.03
CA ARG A 41 12.47 7.67 14.56
C ARG A 41 11.94 7.43 13.14
N GLN A 42 12.82 6.99 12.24
CA GLN A 42 12.47 6.68 10.84
C GLN A 42 11.48 5.52 10.78
N ARG A 43 11.69 4.50 11.62
CA ARG A 43 10.82 3.33 11.75
C ARG A 43 9.42 3.69 12.21
N LYS A 44 9.30 4.46 13.30
CA LYS A 44 8.00 4.96 13.80
C LYS A 44 7.28 5.81 12.76
N MET A 45 8.01 6.68 12.08
CA MET A 45 7.46 7.50 11.00
C MET A 45 6.92 6.64 9.85
N PHE A 46 7.68 5.63 9.41
CA PHE A 46 7.28 4.75 8.33
C PHE A 46 6.04 3.92 8.68
N ILE A 47 5.99 3.37 9.90
CA ILE A 47 4.82 2.63 10.40
C ILE A 47 3.59 3.55 10.50
N GLU A 48 3.75 4.78 10.97
CA GLU A 48 2.66 5.77 11.03
C GLU A 48 2.12 6.09 9.62
N ILE A 49 3.00 6.24 8.63
CA ILE A 49 2.62 6.48 7.23
C ILE A 49 1.87 5.28 6.65
N LEU A 50 2.38 4.06 6.85
CA LEU A 50 1.74 2.83 6.40
C LEU A 50 0.35 2.69 7.01
N ALA A 51 0.21 2.86 8.32
CA ALA A 51 -1.05 2.72 9.03
C ALA A 51 -2.09 3.75 8.54
N LYS A 52 -1.71 5.04 8.45
CA LYS A 52 -2.59 6.09 7.93
C LYS A 52 -3.02 5.81 6.49
N SER A 53 -2.09 5.39 5.64
CA SER A 53 -2.38 5.08 4.24
C SER A 53 -3.31 3.89 4.13
N PHE A 54 -3.11 2.85 4.94
CA PHE A 54 -3.97 1.67 4.97
C PHE A 54 -5.41 2.01 5.39
N ILE A 55 -5.58 2.82 6.44
CA ILE A 55 -6.91 3.27 6.89
C ILE A 55 -7.64 4.02 5.77
N TRP A 56 -6.94 4.92 5.07
CA TRP A 56 -7.51 5.65 3.94
C TRP A 56 -7.87 4.75 2.76
N ILE A 57 -7.04 3.75 2.44
CA ILE A 57 -7.34 2.77 1.39
C ILE A 57 -8.62 1.99 1.73
N VAL A 58 -8.74 1.49 2.97
CA VAL A 58 -9.94 0.79 3.44
C VAL A 58 -11.16 1.71 3.36
N TYR A 59 -11.03 2.97 3.77
CA TYR A 59 -12.09 3.97 3.63
C TYR A 59 -12.50 4.16 2.16
N CYS A 60 -11.55 4.33 1.25
CA CYS A 60 -11.83 4.47 -0.18
C CYS A 60 -12.53 3.22 -0.74
N MET A 61 -12.10 2.02 -0.36
CA MET A 61 -12.74 0.76 -0.78
C MET A 61 -14.20 0.70 -0.29
N LEU A 62 -14.45 0.97 0.98
CA LEU A 62 -15.81 0.99 1.55
C LEU A 62 -16.67 2.06 0.90
N PHE A 63 -16.12 3.26 0.65
CA PHE A 63 -16.84 4.34 -0.02
C PHE A 63 -17.22 3.97 -1.45
N THR A 64 -16.31 3.39 -2.23
CA THR A 64 -16.61 2.92 -3.59
C THR A 64 -17.68 1.83 -3.60
N LEU A 65 -17.67 0.95 -2.60
CA LEU A 65 -18.68 -0.08 -2.41
C LEU A 65 -20.05 0.56 -2.12
N VAL A 66 -20.13 1.54 -1.22
CA VAL A 66 -21.37 2.30 -0.95
C VAL A 66 -21.89 2.99 -2.21
N LEU A 67 -21.04 3.65 -3.00
CA LEU A 67 -21.44 4.29 -4.25
C LEU A 67 -22.02 3.29 -5.27
N LYS A 68 -21.44 2.08 -5.34
CA LYS A 68 -21.99 1.00 -6.17
C LYS A 68 -23.36 0.55 -5.67
N PHE A 69 -23.55 0.40 -4.37
CA PHE A 69 -24.83 0.02 -3.79
C PHE A 69 -25.94 1.07 -3.98
N THR A 70 -25.60 2.36 -3.93
CA THR A 70 -26.58 3.45 -4.10
C THR A 70 -26.87 3.79 -5.55
N GLY A 71 -26.21 3.13 -6.52
CA GLY A 71 -26.32 3.46 -7.94
C GLY A 71 -25.69 4.81 -8.31
N LEU A 72 -24.95 5.43 -7.40
CA LEU A 72 -24.21 6.67 -7.62
C LEU A 72 -22.81 6.42 -8.18
N SER A 73 -22.46 5.16 -8.45
CA SER A 73 -21.22 4.83 -9.13
C SER A 73 -21.24 5.47 -10.52
N PRO A 74 -20.22 6.28 -10.87
CA PRO A 74 -20.13 6.81 -12.21
C PRO A 74 -20.11 5.65 -13.21
N SER A 75 -20.89 5.78 -14.28
CA SER A 75 -20.94 4.82 -15.38
C SER A 75 -19.67 4.92 -16.21
N ILE A 76 -18.58 4.31 -15.73
CA ILE A 76 -17.28 4.28 -16.42
C ILE A 76 -17.16 3.07 -17.35
N GLU A 77 -18.30 2.62 -17.90
CA GLU A 77 -18.38 1.50 -18.83
C GLU A 77 -17.50 1.76 -20.05
N GLY A 78 -16.64 0.79 -20.40
CA GLY A 78 -15.71 0.89 -21.51
C GLY A 78 -14.35 1.55 -21.20
N SER A 79 -14.14 2.08 -19.99
CA SER A 79 -12.84 2.62 -19.59
C SER A 79 -11.87 1.54 -19.06
N TRP A 80 -10.57 1.82 -19.15
CA TRP A 80 -9.52 0.99 -18.53
C TRP A 80 -9.71 0.82 -17.01
N PHE A 81 -10.30 1.82 -16.35
CA PHE A 81 -10.62 1.77 -14.91
C PHE A 81 -11.69 0.73 -14.56
N SER A 82 -12.62 0.45 -15.48
CA SER A 82 -13.61 -0.61 -15.30
C SER A 82 -13.03 -2.00 -15.51
N GLN A 83 -11.96 -2.12 -16.31
CA GLN A 83 -11.34 -3.41 -16.64
C GLN A 83 -10.31 -3.85 -15.58
N TYR A 84 -9.60 -2.89 -14.96
CA TYR A 84 -8.56 -3.16 -13.98
C TYR A 84 -8.72 -2.28 -12.73
N PRO A 85 -9.75 -2.53 -11.90
CA PRO A 85 -9.99 -1.76 -10.68
C PRO A 85 -8.82 -1.82 -9.69
N GLU A 86 -7.98 -2.85 -9.74
CA GLU A 86 -6.79 -2.99 -8.91
C GLU A 86 -5.75 -1.89 -9.19
N ILE A 87 -5.59 -1.48 -10.45
CA ILE A 87 -4.66 -0.42 -10.85
C ILE A 87 -5.09 0.92 -10.22
N PHE A 88 -6.40 1.19 -10.17
CA PHE A 88 -6.93 2.36 -9.49
C PHE A 88 -6.51 2.40 -8.01
N PHE A 89 -6.70 1.29 -7.30
CA PHE A 89 -6.33 1.21 -5.88
C PHE A 89 -4.82 1.31 -5.65
N ILE A 90 -3.99 0.80 -6.56
CA ILE A 90 -2.53 0.97 -6.50
C ILE A 90 -2.16 2.46 -6.65
N ILE A 91 -2.75 3.16 -7.61
CA ILE A 91 -2.50 4.60 -7.82
C ILE A 91 -2.93 5.40 -6.60
N VAL A 92 -4.13 5.13 -6.06
CA VAL A 92 -4.63 5.78 -4.84
C VAL A 92 -3.72 5.48 -3.64
N ALA A 93 -3.25 4.24 -3.49
CA ALA A 93 -2.35 3.85 -2.42
C ALA A 93 -1.00 4.60 -2.50
N LEU A 94 -0.42 4.72 -3.69
CA LEU A 94 0.83 5.49 -3.91
C LEU A 94 0.63 6.98 -3.59
N PHE A 95 -0.48 7.56 -4.04
CA PHE A 95 -0.81 8.96 -3.75
C PHE A 95 -0.98 9.19 -2.24
N LEU A 96 -1.73 8.32 -1.55
CA LEU A 96 -1.91 8.39 -0.10
C LEU A 96 -0.60 8.22 0.66
N MET A 97 0.26 7.30 0.22
CA MET A 97 1.57 7.08 0.83
C MET A 97 2.46 8.34 0.70
N LEU A 98 2.50 8.98 -0.48
CA LEU A 98 3.21 10.24 -0.69
C LEU A 98 2.65 11.38 0.16
N PHE A 99 1.32 11.53 0.21
CA PHE A 99 0.66 12.55 1.01
C PHE A 99 0.90 12.35 2.52
N ASN A 100 0.75 11.13 3.01
CA ASN A 100 1.03 10.78 4.41
C ASN A 100 2.52 10.91 4.73
N TYR A 101 3.40 10.60 3.79
CA TYR A 101 4.84 10.84 3.93
C TYR A 101 5.12 12.33 4.11
N TYR A 102 4.60 13.21 3.26
CA TYR A 102 4.85 14.65 3.38
C TYR A 102 4.33 15.23 4.70
N THR A 103 3.09 14.91 5.06
CA THR A 103 2.45 15.41 6.30
C THR A 103 3.15 14.90 7.55
N THR A 104 3.52 13.62 7.56
CA THR A 104 4.18 12.99 8.71
C THR A 104 5.65 13.41 8.78
N ASN A 105 6.35 13.55 7.64
CA ASN A 105 7.72 14.05 7.60
C ASN A 105 7.83 15.45 8.22
N LYS A 106 6.85 16.33 7.94
CA LYS A 106 6.78 17.65 8.57
C LYS A 106 6.68 17.55 10.09
N LYS A 107 5.86 16.63 10.62
CA LYS A 107 5.71 16.37 12.06
C LYS A 107 7.01 15.89 12.71
N TYR A 108 7.77 15.03 12.03
CA TYR A 108 9.04 14.52 12.54
C TYR A 108 10.23 15.45 12.22
N THR A 109 10.14 16.41 11.31
CA THR A 109 11.22 17.38 11.03
C THR A 109 11.05 18.71 11.78
N SER A 110 9.81 19.10 12.11
CA SER A 110 9.47 20.40 12.74
C SER A 110 9.77 20.51 14.24
N LYS A 111 10.50 19.56 14.85
CA LYS A 111 11.04 19.71 16.20
C LYS A 111 12.56 19.85 16.10
N GLY A 112 12.97 21.02 15.61
CA GLY A 112 14.27 21.65 15.83
C GLY A 112 14.01 22.98 16.50
#